data_AF-A0A8J8JJ97-F1
#
_entry.id   AF-A0A8J8JJ97-F1
#
_cell.length_a   1.000
_cell.length_b   1.000
_cell.length_c   1.000
_cell.angle_alpha   90.00
_cell.angle_beta   90.00
_cell.angle_gamma   90.00
#
_symmetry.space_group_name_H-M   'P 1'
#
loop_
_entity.id
_entity.type
_entity.pdbx_description
1 polymer ?
#
loop_
_entity_poly.entity_id
_entity_poly.type
_entity_poly.pdbx_seq_one_letter_code
_entity_poly.pdbx_strand_id
1 'polypeptide(L)'
;MRKKILSSLLILLSVAAIVALTKVPHTEKPTAQGVISPSWGNWTVRRLELAQDPVTGGWDGDVSFTILPTLYATYHGVLTLALLNLSPAHPQKTREFLKDYEGEIYNRQDYFSVVDVYYLLTLLKEFNLSLGSRETIENFILEDMKKSNETFLHAKSLILLNSPLAKNVSMSLWLSLKQEHSLNFVWNFLQLRELLVMSGYSPAEIPNYTRMHELARTVFDDASREVNNLGFYDLHTLARFMKEENIKNETLRREILADISKYKCSDGSYSDTNGAKRGYIDTTHWAVEAITYLGGEVGTDTVRYLRSLESPLGGFIEIPYSIIPNPLDTAFSVMTLGLLNSTVPREEKVKDYLLSELSDEDKPSAIWAEYRALRVLGVPNENLKKIVKPRLQNFITNLNLSAVYHNHYLLKDVYYLLVTSRELGIEIDESWKETVTSFVLDLRDDDGGFGSKISKIKIVRLETTLYSVLILNELGYGYRDGKTVKFIESNRNGALWWSLPITRYALLALNLMGTKVEGKEEIVKALERRKCPYGFFSYAPYENPKQGDPIATFLALDILRLLGYS
;
A
#
# COMPACT_ATOMS: atom_id res chain seq x y z
N MET A 1 -44.88 -44.23 49.26
CA MET A 1 -43.79 -43.22 49.12
C MET A 1 -42.60 -43.68 48.27
N ARG A 2 -42.03 -44.89 48.49
CA ARG A 2 -40.82 -45.35 47.76
C ARG A 2 -40.92 -45.41 46.22
N LYS A 3 -42.08 -45.76 45.63
CA LYS A 3 -42.24 -45.80 44.16
C LYS A 3 -42.22 -44.41 43.50
N LYS A 4 -42.80 -43.38 44.12
CA LYS A 4 -42.80 -42.01 43.57
C LYS A 4 -41.40 -41.39 43.60
N ILE A 5 -40.61 -41.67 44.65
CA ILE A 5 -39.22 -41.19 44.76
C ILE A 5 -38.33 -41.84 43.70
N LEU A 6 -38.52 -43.14 43.41
CA LEU A 6 -37.75 -43.85 42.38
C LEU A 6 -38.08 -43.34 40.97
N SER A 7 -39.35 -43.06 40.66
CA SER A 7 -39.77 -42.47 39.38
C SER A 7 -39.22 -41.06 39.18
N SER A 8 -39.21 -40.23 40.23
CA SER A 8 -38.62 -38.89 40.17
C SER A 8 -37.10 -38.92 40.00
N LEU A 9 -36.40 -39.89 40.61
CA LEU A 9 -34.96 -40.07 40.43
C LEU A 9 -34.58 -40.54 39.02
N LEU A 10 -35.38 -41.44 38.43
CA LEU A 10 -35.19 -41.92 37.05
C LEU A 10 -35.44 -40.82 36.02
N ILE A 11 -36.44 -39.96 36.24
CA ILE A 11 -36.68 -38.80 35.38
C ILE A 11 -35.52 -37.80 35.48
N LEU A 12 -35.04 -37.50 36.69
CA LEU A 12 -33.87 -36.62 36.91
C LEU A 12 -32.58 -37.18 36.29
N LEU A 13 -32.36 -38.50 36.37
CA LEU A 13 -31.22 -39.17 35.72
C LEU A 13 -31.34 -39.15 34.19
N SER A 14 -32.55 -39.27 33.64
CA SER A 14 -32.76 -39.17 32.18
C SER A 14 -32.62 -37.74 31.66
N VAL A 15 -33.04 -36.72 32.42
CA VAL A 15 -32.82 -35.30 32.07
C VAL A 15 -31.35 -34.91 32.22
N ALA A 16 -30.65 -35.41 33.25
CA ALA A 16 -29.20 -35.20 33.40
C ALA A 16 -28.39 -35.92 32.32
N ALA A 17 -28.82 -37.11 31.88
CA ALA A 17 -28.19 -37.83 30.76
C ALA A 17 -28.43 -37.13 29.40
N ILE A 18 -29.60 -36.51 29.18
CA ILE A 18 -29.86 -35.71 27.97
C ILE A 18 -29.07 -34.38 28.00
N VAL A 19 -28.87 -33.77 29.17
CA VAL A 19 -28.00 -32.58 29.33
C VAL A 19 -26.51 -32.93 29.22
N ALA A 20 -26.10 -34.14 29.59
CA ALA A 20 -24.74 -34.64 29.39
C ALA A 20 -24.47 -35.09 27.93
N LEU A 21 -25.49 -35.57 27.20
CA LEU A 21 -25.41 -35.96 25.78
C LEU A 21 -25.58 -34.78 24.81
N THR A 22 -26.00 -33.61 25.28
CA THR A 22 -26.03 -32.34 24.52
C THR A 22 -24.80 -31.47 24.75
N LYS A 23 -23.88 -31.88 25.64
CA LYS A 23 -22.49 -31.42 25.60
C LYS A 23 -21.72 -32.21 24.56
N VAL A 24 -22.05 -31.94 23.29
CA VAL A 24 -21.05 -32.02 22.22
C VAL A 24 -19.84 -31.26 22.76
N PRO A 25 -18.61 -31.80 22.72
CA PRO A 25 -17.46 -30.99 23.03
C PRO A 25 -17.59 -29.74 22.16
N HIS A 26 -17.61 -28.56 22.79
CA HIS A 26 -17.23 -27.36 22.08
C HIS A 26 -15.79 -27.61 21.64
N THR A 27 -15.62 -28.30 20.51
CA THR A 27 -14.52 -28.02 19.61
C THR A 27 -14.62 -26.52 19.41
N GLU A 28 -13.73 -25.79 20.06
CA GLU A 28 -13.46 -24.41 19.73
C GLU A 28 -13.59 -24.32 18.21
N LYS A 29 -14.51 -23.49 17.72
CA LYS A 29 -14.50 -23.18 16.28
C LYS A 29 -13.05 -22.80 16.00
N PRO A 30 -12.37 -23.44 15.04
CA PRO A 30 -10.99 -23.08 14.77
C PRO A 30 -11.01 -21.60 14.39
N THR A 31 -10.55 -20.76 15.32
CA THR A 31 -10.65 -19.32 15.19
C THR A 31 -9.69 -18.89 14.11
N ALA A 32 -10.11 -17.96 13.26
CA ALA A 32 -9.20 -17.34 12.30
C ALA A 32 -7.99 -16.68 13.01
N GLN A 33 -8.06 -16.45 14.33
CA GLN A 33 -6.95 -16.01 15.19
C GLN A 33 -5.66 -16.84 15.07
N GLY A 34 -5.73 -18.13 14.71
CA GLY A 34 -4.53 -18.93 14.44
C GLY A 34 -3.82 -18.53 13.13
N VAL A 35 -4.59 -18.08 12.14
CA VAL A 35 -4.10 -17.75 10.78
C VAL A 35 -3.90 -16.24 10.60
N ILE A 36 -4.70 -15.40 11.24
CA ILE A 36 -4.70 -13.93 11.15
C ILE A 36 -4.48 -13.39 12.56
N SER A 37 -3.27 -12.93 12.85
CA SER A 37 -2.98 -12.26 14.11
C SER A 37 -3.45 -10.79 14.06
N PRO A 38 -3.83 -10.18 15.21
CA PRO A 38 -4.15 -8.76 15.26
C PRO A 38 -3.05 -7.85 14.69
N SER A 39 -1.78 -8.20 14.95
CA SER A 39 -0.62 -7.49 14.41
C SER A 39 -0.58 -7.49 12.88
N TRP A 40 -0.92 -8.62 12.26
CA TRP A 40 -0.95 -8.75 10.80
C TRP A 40 -2.14 -7.99 10.19
N GLY A 41 -3.30 -8.02 10.87
CA GLY A 41 -4.46 -7.24 10.47
C GLY A 41 -4.15 -5.74 10.47
N ASN A 42 -3.55 -5.25 11.55
CA ASN A 42 -3.14 -3.84 11.67
C ASN A 42 -2.14 -3.42 10.59
N TRP A 43 -1.20 -4.30 10.21
CA TRP A 43 -0.31 -4.03 9.09
C TRP A 43 -1.04 -3.91 7.76
N THR A 44 -2.00 -4.81 7.50
CA THR A 44 -2.81 -4.76 6.27
C THR A 44 -3.60 -3.45 6.19
N VAL A 45 -4.24 -3.04 7.29
CA VAL A 45 -4.98 -1.77 7.37
C VAL A 45 -4.06 -0.57 7.16
N ARG A 46 -2.96 -0.48 7.89
CA ARG A 46 -1.99 0.63 7.77
C ARG A 46 -1.45 0.77 6.34
N ARG A 47 -1.14 -0.36 5.69
CA ARG A 47 -0.62 -0.34 4.32
C ARG A 47 -1.69 0.09 3.32
N LEU A 48 -2.95 -0.31 3.50
CA LEU A 48 -4.05 0.24 2.70
C LEU A 48 -4.21 1.75 2.92
N GLU A 49 -4.11 2.25 4.16
CA GLU A 49 -4.16 3.69 4.42
C GLU A 49 -3.04 4.47 3.69
N LEU A 50 -1.82 3.92 3.67
CA LEU A 50 -0.68 4.52 2.98
C LEU A 50 -0.79 4.50 1.45
N ALA A 51 -1.39 3.44 0.89
CA ALA A 51 -1.59 3.23 -0.54
C ALA A 51 -2.86 3.91 -1.11
N GLN A 52 -3.59 4.67 -0.30
CA GLN A 52 -4.81 5.33 -0.74
C GLN A 52 -4.52 6.65 -1.45
N ASP A 53 -5.17 6.89 -2.59
CA ASP A 53 -5.13 8.19 -3.26
C ASP A 53 -5.82 9.28 -2.39
N PRO A 54 -5.14 10.38 -2.01
CA PRO A 54 -5.74 11.38 -1.15
C PRO A 54 -6.88 12.18 -1.79
N VAL A 55 -6.98 12.21 -3.12
CA VAL A 55 -7.96 13.01 -3.85
C VAL A 55 -9.32 12.30 -3.91
N THR A 56 -9.33 11.11 -4.49
CA THR A 56 -10.49 10.25 -4.76
C THR A 56 -10.78 9.26 -3.61
N GLY A 57 -9.79 8.93 -2.80
CA GLY A 57 -9.88 7.83 -1.83
C GLY A 57 -9.71 6.43 -2.43
N GLY A 58 -9.54 6.28 -3.74
CA GLY A 58 -9.37 4.98 -4.38
C GLY A 58 -7.99 4.34 -4.17
N TRP A 59 -7.86 3.09 -4.60
CA TRP A 59 -6.64 2.29 -4.62
C TRP A 59 -6.37 1.74 -6.03
N ASP A 60 -5.11 1.52 -6.35
CA ASP A 60 -4.64 0.91 -7.61
C ASP A 60 -4.19 -0.55 -7.47
N GLY A 61 -4.25 -1.08 -6.23
CA GLY A 61 -3.87 -2.45 -5.89
C GLY A 61 -2.38 -2.64 -5.55
N ASP A 62 -1.50 -1.70 -5.89
CA ASP A 62 -0.08 -1.79 -5.54
C ASP A 62 0.16 -1.32 -4.10
N VAL A 63 0.63 -2.23 -3.27
CA VAL A 63 0.97 -1.98 -1.86
C VAL A 63 2.45 -2.23 -1.59
N SER A 64 3.28 -2.44 -2.62
CA SER A 64 4.69 -2.80 -2.48
C SER A 64 5.52 -1.66 -1.89
N PHE A 65 5.29 -0.42 -2.33
CA PHE A 65 5.97 0.78 -1.84
C PHE A 65 5.67 1.11 -0.37
N THR A 66 4.62 0.53 0.21
CA THR A 66 4.21 0.82 1.60
C THR A 66 5.09 0.19 2.68
N ILE A 67 6.07 -0.62 2.28
CA ILE A 67 7.05 -1.23 3.20
C ILE A 67 8.48 -1.20 2.68
N LEU A 68 8.71 -0.97 1.39
CA LEU A 68 10.07 -0.97 0.84
C LEU A 68 10.74 0.37 1.15
N PRO A 69 11.86 0.38 1.88
CA PRO A 69 12.58 1.61 2.12
C PRO A 69 13.31 2.08 0.86
N THR A 70 13.46 3.40 0.71
CA THR A 70 14.35 4.00 -0.30
C THR A 70 15.47 4.76 0.40
N LEU A 71 16.63 4.88 -0.25
CA LEU A 71 17.75 5.63 0.32
C LEU A 71 17.38 7.10 0.48
N TYR A 72 16.69 7.67 -0.51
CA TYR A 72 16.17 9.04 -0.50
C TYR A 72 15.26 9.29 0.70
N ALA A 73 14.18 8.51 0.86
CA ALA A 73 13.27 8.68 2.00
C ALA A 73 13.99 8.43 3.32
N THR A 74 14.92 7.47 3.38
CA THR A 74 15.70 7.18 4.58
C THR A 74 16.58 8.37 4.97
N TYR A 75 17.23 9.02 4.01
CA TYR A 75 18.04 10.22 4.25
C TYR A 75 17.21 11.33 4.88
N HIS A 76 16.08 11.70 4.25
CA HIS A 76 15.23 12.77 4.76
C HIS A 76 14.58 12.40 6.10
N GLY A 77 14.09 11.17 6.26
CA GLY A 77 13.45 10.71 7.50
C GLY A 77 14.40 10.68 8.69
N VAL A 78 15.62 10.13 8.51
CA VAL A 78 16.63 10.05 9.59
C VAL A 78 17.09 11.44 10.01
N LEU A 79 17.43 12.31 9.07
CA LEU A 79 17.90 13.66 9.40
C LEU A 79 16.80 14.49 10.08
N THR A 80 15.55 14.34 9.63
CA THR A 80 14.40 14.99 10.30
C THR A 80 14.24 14.51 11.74
N LEU A 81 14.34 13.20 11.99
CA LEU A 81 14.28 12.68 13.36
C LEU A 81 15.45 13.20 14.20
N ALA A 82 16.67 13.26 13.64
CA ALA A 82 17.86 13.77 14.33
C ALA A 82 17.69 15.24 14.74
N LEU A 83 17.14 16.09 13.86
CA LEU A 83 16.79 17.49 14.18
C LEU A 83 15.82 17.62 15.36
N LEU A 84 14.95 16.61 15.53
CA LEU A 84 13.98 16.52 16.63
C LEU A 84 14.53 15.79 17.87
N ASN A 85 15.82 15.45 17.90
CA ASN A 85 16.45 14.63 18.94
C ASN A 85 15.78 13.26 19.12
N LEU A 86 15.34 12.66 18.03
CA LEU A 86 14.73 11.34 17.96
C LEU A 86 15.60 10.38 17.14
N SER A 87 15.44 9.09 17.39
CA SER A 87 16.08 8.03 16.59
C SER A 87 15.03 7.19 15.85
N PRO A 88 15.40 6.50 14.77
CA PRO A 88 14.51 5.55 14.11
C PRO A 88 14.04 4.44 15.07
N ALA A 89 12.83 3.92 14.87
CA ALA A 89 12.24 2.86 15.69
C ALA A 89 12.94 1.51 15.53
N HIS A 90 13.57 1.28 14.37
CA HIS A 90 14.30 0.05 14.05
C HIS A 90 15.74 0.36 13.59
N PRO A 91 16.58 0.96 14.45
CA PRO A 91 17.88 1.48 14.02
C PRO A 91 18.83 0.38 13.54
N GLN A 92 18.75 -0.82 14.10
CA GLN A 92 19.55 -1.96 13.65
C GLN A 92 19.18 -2.43 12.24
N LYS A 93 17.88 -2.48 11.92
CA LYS A 93 17.42 -2.81 10.57
C LYS A 93 17.80 -1.73 9.57
N THR A 94 17.76 -0.45 9.98
CA THR A 94 18.26 0.64 9.13
C THR A 94 19.75 0.47 8.84
N ARG A 95 20.57 0.07 9.83
CA ARG A 95 21.99 -0.23 9.59
C ARG A 95 22.18 -1.36 8.58
N GLU A 96 21.40 -2.44 8.69
CA GLU A 96 21.42 -3.57 7.75
C GLU A 96 21.03 -3.13 6.34
N PHE A 97 19.93 -2.41 6.20
CA PHE A 97 19.50 -1.80 4.92
C PHE A 97 20.61 -0.96 4.28
N LEU A 98 21.29 -0.10 5.04
CA LEU A 98 22.38 0.74 4.53
C LEU A 98 23.58 -0.09 4.05
N LYS A 99 23.87 -1.22 4.71
CA LYS A 99 24.94 -2.14 4.30
C LYS A 99 24.59 -2.94 3.06
N ASP A 100 23.34 -3.37 2.94
CA ASP A 100 22.86 -4.04 1.74
C ASP A 100 22.90 -3.07 0.55
N TYR A 101 22.42 -1.83 0.73
CA TYR A 101 22.43 -0.79 -0.30
C TYR A 101 23.86 -0.41 -0.74
N GLU A 102 24.79 -0.29 0.21
CA GLU A 102 26.21 -0.12 -0.08
C GLU A 102 26.75 -1.25 -0.99
N GLY A 103 26.39 -2.50 -0.67
CA GLY A 103 26.74 -3.66 -1.50
C GLY A 103 26.17 -3.59 -2.92
N GLU A 104 24.97 -3.05 -3.10
CA GLU A 104 24.37 -2.87 -4.43
C GLU A 104 25.12 -1.83 -5.27
N ILE A 105 25.55 -0.70 -4.67
CA ILE A 105 26.36 0.32 -5.36
C ILE A 105 27.64 -0.31 -5.92
N TYR A 106 28.32 -1.17 -5.15
CA TYR A 106 29.53 -1.83 -5.64
C TYR A 106 29.29 -2.81 -6.79
N ASN A 107 28.15 -3.48 -6.79
CA ASN A 107 27.82 -4.51 -7.78
C ASN A 107 27.14 -3.98 -9.05
N ARG A 108 26.53 -2.79 -8.99
CA ARG A 108 25.68 -2.24 -10.05
C ARG A 108 25.89 -0.73 -10.25
N GLN A 109 27.14 -0.30 -10.38
CA GLN A 109 27.52 1.12 -10.43
C GLN A 109 26.73 1.95 -11.45
N ASP A 110 26.38 1.39 -12.62
CA ASP A 110 25.65 2.11 -13.68
C ASP A 110 24.21 2.51 -13.31
N TYR A 111 23.66 1.99 -12.21
CA TYR A 111 22.29 2.26 -11.77
C TYR A 111 22.17 3.34 -10.70
N PHE A 112 23.29 3.85 -10.20
CA PHE A 112 23.31 4.82 -9.10
C PHE A 112 23.85 6.17 -9.55
N SER A 113 23.42 7.21 -8.86
CA SER A 113 23.86 8.59 -9.07
C SER A 113 24.77 9.07 -7.94
N VAL A 114 25.45 10.20 -8.14
CA VAL A 114 26.19 10.87 -7.05
C VAL A 114 25.29 11.28 -5.89
N VAL A 115 24.00 11.53 -6.15
CA VAL A 115 23.00 11.84 -5.11
C VAL A 115 22.85 10.66 -4.16
N ASP A 116 22.77 9.44 -4.69
CA ASP A 116 22.67 8.22 -3.88
C ASP A 116 23.92 8.01 -3.03
N VAL A 117 25.10 8.23 -3.60
CA VAL A 117 26.38 8.16 -2.86
C VAL A 117 26.40 9.18 -1.72
N TYR A 118 25.99 10.42 -1.99
CA TYR A 118 25.91 11.47 -0.98
C TYR A 118 24.98 11.09 0.18
N TYR A 119 23.78 10.59 -0.13
CA TYR A 119 22.82 10.14 0.88
C TYR A 119 23.35 8.99 1.72
N LEU A 120 23.95 7.98 1.06
CA LEU A 120 24.54 6.84 1.77
C LEU A 120 25.66 7.30 2.71
N LEU A 121 26.61 8.10 2.24
CA LEU A 121 27.74 8.55 3.07
C LEU A 121 27.28 9.38 4.27
N THR A 122 26.26 10.22 4.09
CA THR A 122 25.69 11.01 5.18
C THR A 122 25.04 10.10 6.23
N LEU A 123 24.26 9.11 5.78
CA LEU A 123 23.60 8.14 6.66
C LEU A 123 24.61 7.22 7.36
N LEU A 124 25.65 6.75 6.68
CA LEU A 124 26.71 5.96 7.31
C LEU A 124 27.38 6.75 8.44
N LYS A 125 27.65 8.05 8.22
CA LYS A 125 28.18 8.94 9.26
C LYS A 125 27.21 9.07 10.43
N GLU A 126 25.92 9.35 10.17
CA GLU A 126 24.89 9.49 11.21
C GLU A 126 24.76 8.22 12.08
N PHE A 127 24.90 7.05 11.48
CA PHE A 127 24.86 5.77 12.20
C PHE A 127 26.22 5.30 12.74
N ASN A 128 27.30 6.08 12.57
CA ASN A 128 28.67 5.67 12.91
C ASN A 128 29.06 4.32 12.28
N LEU A 129 28.78 4.14 10.98
CA LEU A 129 29.14 2.97 10.19
C LEU A 129 30.36 3.26 9.31
N SER A 130 31.30 2.32 9.24
CA SER A 130 32.46 2.42 8.36
C SER A 130 32.09 2.05 6.92
N LEU A 131 32.60 2.80 5.94
CA LEU A 131 32.49 2.43 4.53
C LEU A 131 33.39 1.21 4.22
N GLY A 132 32.89 0.28 3.40
CA GLY A 132 33.57 -0.94 2.99
C GLY A 132 34.72 -0.69 2.01
N SER A 133 34.53 0.16 1.00
CA SER A 133 35.59 0.55 0.07
C SER A 133 35.54 2.05 -0.25
N ARG A 134 36.40 2.82 0.41
CA ARG A 134 36.59 4.25 0.10
C ARG A 134 37.04 4.48 -1.33
N GLU A 135 38.03 3.72 -1.80
CA GLU A 135 38.61 3.89 -3.13
C GLU A 135 37.57 3.70 -4.23
N THR A 136 36.70 2.70 -4.09
CA THR A 136 35.64 2.44 -5.08
C THR A 136 34.66 3.61 -5.18
N ILE A 137 34.20 4.14 -4.04
CA ILE A 137 33.27 5.29 -4.03
C ILE A 137 33.97 6.56 -4.52
N GLU A 138 35.22 6.79 -4.12
CA GLU A 138 35.99 7.96 -4.55
C GLU A 138 36.21 7.92 -6.08
N ASN A 139 36.56 6.77 -6.65
CA ASN A 139 36.67 6.60 -8.10
C ASN A 139 35.35 6.83 -8.83
N PHE A 140 34.23 6.31 -8.30
CA PHE A 140 32.90 6.56 -8.85
C PHE A 140 32.58 8.07 -8.92
N ILE A 141 32.82 8.80 -7.83
CA ILE A 141 32.63 10.26 -7.77
C ILE A 141 33.49 10.95 -8.83
N LEU A 142 34.76 10.57 -8.96
CA LEU A 142 35.68 11.18 -9.93
C LEU A 142 35.30 10.88 -11.38
N GLU A 143 34.74 9.71 -11.65
CA GLU A 143 34.22 9.37 -12.97
C GLU A 143 32.96 10.14 -13.32
N ASP A 144 32.03 10.33 -12.37
CA ASP A 144 30.85 11.17 -12.59
C ASP A 144 31.25 12.63 -12.83
N MET A 145 32.15 13.19 -12.02
CA MET A 145 32.68 14.56 -12.18
C MET A 145 33.23 14.82 -13.58
N LYS A 146 33.91 13.84 -14.19
CA LYS A 146 34.44 13.97 -15.56
C LYS A 146 33.33 14.07 -16.61
N LYS A 147 32.15 13.51 -16.33
CA LYS A 147 30.99 13.49 -17.24
C LYS A 147 30.07 14.70 -17.02
N SER A 148 29.86 15.10 -15.77
CA SER A 148 28.82 16.06 -15.37
C SER A 148 29.36 17.43 -14.92
N ASN A 149 30.68 17.61 -14.88
CA ASN A 149 31.40 18.68 -14.18
C ASN A 149 31.26 18.61 -12.65
N GLU A 150 32.05 19.41 -11.96
CA GLU A 150 32.03 19.48 -10.49
C GLU A 150 30.69 20.03 -9.99
N THR A 151 30.17 19.47 -8.90
CA THR A 151 28.90 19.89 -8.28
C THR A 151 29.03 19.91 -6.77
N PHE A 152 28.08 20.55 -6.08
CA PHE A 152 28.00 20.53 -4.62
C PHE A 152 28.05 19.10 -4.04
N LEU A 153 27.33 18.16 -4.65
CA LEU A 153 27.25 16.77 -4.18
C LEU A 153 28.59 16.04 -4.30
N HIS A 154 29.36 16.31 -5.37
CA HIS A 154 30.72 15.79 -5.52
C HIS A 154 31.60 16.26 -4.36
N ALA A 155 31.67 17.58 -4.14
CA ALA A 155 32.50 18.15 -3.08
C ALA A 155 32.08 17.64 -1.69
N LYS A 156 30.78 17.63 -1.39
CA LYS A 156 30.26 17.17 -0.09
C LYS A 156 30.57 15.69 0.15
N SER A 157 30.44 14.85 -0.87
CA SER A 157 30.78 13.42 -0.79
C SER A 157 32.28 13.22 -0.57
N LEU A 158 33.14 13.95 -1.27
CA LEU A 158 34.60 13.93 -1.05
C LEU A 158 34.98 14.36 0.37
N ILE A 159 34.29 15.36 0.94
CA ILE A 159 34.48 15.76 2.35
C ILE A 159 34.11 14.60 3.28
N LEU A 160 32.97 13.93 3.06
CA LEU A 160 32.54 12.79 3.88
C LEU A 160 33.51 11.60 3.80
N LEU A 161 34.22 11.45 2.69
CA LEU A 161 35.28 10.45 2.52
C LEU A 161 36.63 10.87 3.11
N ASN A 162 36.78 12.11 3.59
CA ASN A 162 38.07 12.72 3.92
C ASN A 162 39.05 12.65 2.73
N SER A 163 38.57 12.96 1.52
CA SER A 163 39.40 13.04 0.32
C SER A 163 40.26 14.30 0.31
N PRO A 164 41.55 14.21 -0.05
CA PRO A 164 42.39 15.40 -0.23
C PRO A 164 41.90 16.30 -1.39
N LEU A 165 41.07 15.77 -2.30
CA LEU A 165 40.53 16.52 -3.44
C LEU A 165 39.41 17.48 -3.03
N ALA A 166 38.73 17.22 -1.91
CA ALA A 166 37.59 18.01 -1.44
C ALA A 166 37.88 19.51 -1.41
N LYS A 167 39.05 19.89 -0.90
CA LYS A 167 39.47 21.29 -0.76
C LYS A 167 39.58 22.02 -2.10
N ASN A 168 40.10 21.35 -3.14
CA ASN A 168 40.23 21.95 -4.46
C ASN A 168 38.88 22.07 -5.16
N VAL A 169 38.04 21.03 -5.09
CA VAL A 169 36.71 21.03 -5.69
C VAL A 169 35.81 22.08 -5.03
N SER A 170 35.83 22.22 -3.69
CA SER A 170 35.06 23.26 -2.99
C SER A 170 35.48 24.68 -3.42
N MET A 171 36.79 24.93 -3.61
CA MET A 171 37.28 26.22 -4.08
C MET A 171 36.89 26.50 -5.53
N SER A 172 36.97 25.50 -6.40
CA SER A 172 36.55 25.61 -7.80
C SER A 172 35.08 26.01 -7.91
N LEU A 173 34.20 25.34 -7.16
CA LEU A 173 32.76 25.69 -7.10
C LEU A 173 32.53 27.11 -6.61
N TRP A 174 33.22 27.54 -5.55
CA TRP A 174 33.13 28.91 -5.04
C TRP A 174 33.51 29.96 -6.09
N LEU A 175 34.61 29.74 -6.81
CA LEU A 175 35.08 30.65 -7.86
C LEU A 175 34.10 30.72 -9.04
N SER A 176 33.26 29.69 -9.22
CA SER A 176 32.21 29.67 -10.25
C SER A 176 30.91 30.38 -9.82
N LEU A 177 30.76 30.74 -8.55
CA LEU A 177 29.56 31.38 -8.02
C LEU A 177 29.36 32.78 -8.62
N LYS A 178 28.27 32.95 -9.38
CA LYS A 178 27.89 34.23 -9.97
C LYS A 178 27.27 35.15 -8.92
N GLN A 179 27.67 36.42 -8.93
CA GLN A 179 27.08 37.47 -8.11
C GLN A 179 25.75 37.92 -8.74
N GLU A 180 24.64 37.55 -8.11
CA GLU A 180 23.30 37.89 -8.57
C GLU A 180 22.46 38.37 -7.37
N HIS A 181 21.62 39.39 -7.57
CA HIS A 181 20.74 39.90 -6.51
C HIS A 181 19.48 39.03 -6.39
N SER A 182 19.63 37.81 -5.88
CA SER A 182 18.54 36.84 -5.77
C SER A 182 18.69 35.89 -4.58
N LEU A 183 17.58 35.36 -4.05
CA LEU A 183 17.63 34.36 -2.97
C LEU A 183 18.31 33.05 -3.41
N ASN A 184 18.27 32.72 -4.71
CA ASN A 184 19.07 31.62 -5.25
C ASN A 184 20.58 31.85 -5.07
N PHE A 185 21.07 33.09 -5.20
CA PHE A 185 22.45 33.41 -4.85
C PHE A 185 22.72 33.20 -3.36
N VAL A 186 21.82 33.65 -2.47
CA VAL A 186 21.98 33.45 -1.00
C VAL A 186 22.05 31.96 -0.65
N TRP A 187 21.17 31.14 -1.24
CA TRP A 187 21.17 29.69 -1.06
C TRP A 187 22.52 29.07 -1.48
N ASN A 188 22.98 29.36 -2.69
CA ASN A 188 24.25 28.85 -3.19
C ASN A 188 25.44 29.36 -2.38
N PHE A 189 25.43 30.64 -1.96
CA PHE A 189 26.44 31.22 -1.07
C PHE A 189 26.56 30.42 0.23
N LEU A 190 25.44 30.13 0.89
CA LEU A 190 25.42 29.36 2.15
C LEU A 190 25.97 27.94 1.94
N GLN A 191 25.51 27.24 0.90
CA GLN A 191 25.98 25.89 0.58
C GLN A 191 27.48 25.84 0.28
N LEU A 192 27.99 26.74 -0.57
CA LEU A 192 29.41 26.73 -0.95
C LEU A 192 30.32 27.21 0.18
N ARG A 193 29.86 28.16 1.00
CA ARG A 193 30.56 28.54 2.23
C ARG A 193 30.71 27.35 3.16
N GLU A 194 29.64 26.59 3.37
CA GLU A 194 29.66 25.39 4.21
C GLU A 194 30.71 24.38 3.71
N LEU A 195 30.75 24.11 2.40
CA LEU A 195 31.77 23.23 1.80
C LEU A 195 33.19 23.71 2.06
N LEU A 196 33.46 25.01 1.91
CA LEU A 196 34.79 25.58 2.14
C LEU A 196 35.23 25.43 3.60
N VAL A 197 34.34 25.75 4.55
CA VAL A 197 34.64 25.60 5.98
C VAL A 197 34.87 24.14 6.34
N MET A 198 34.01 23.23 5.88
CA MET A 198 34.14 21.79 6.14
C MET A 198 35.37 21.16 5.48
N SER A 199 35.84 21.71 4.36
CA SER A 199 37.09 21.28 3.70
C SER A 199 38.35 21.95 4.27
N GLY A 200 38.21 22.77 5.32
CA GLY A 200 39.32 23.33 6.09
C GLY A 200 39.84 24.69 5.59
N TYR A 201 39.00 25.50 4.94
CA TYR A 201 39.28 26.92 4.74
C TYR A 201 38.73 27.77 5.89
N SER A 202 39.48 28.80 6.26
CA SER A 202 38.97 29.92 7.04
C SER A 202 38.37 30.99 6.11
N PRO A 203 37.37 31.77 6.56
CA PRO A 203 36.78 32.83 5.73
C PRO A 203 37.77 33.84 5.16
N ALA A 204 38.90 34.09 5.85
CA ALA A 204 39.94 35.02 5.41
C ALA A 204 40.75 34.49 4.20
N GLU A 205 40.77 33.18 3.99
CA GLU A 205 41.46 32.54 2.86
C GLU A 205 40.58 32.45 1.61
N ILE A 206 39.28 32.74 1.73
CA ILE A 206 38.31 32.58 0.66
C ILE A 206 38.29 33.86 -0.21
N PRO A 207 38.60 33.77 -1.52
CA PRO A 207 38.63 34.93 -2.40
C PRO A 207 37.27 35.65 -2.45
N ASN A 208 37.29 36.97 -2.35
CA ASN A 208 36.11 37.85 -2.41
C ASN A 208 35.03 37.55 -1.37
N TYR A 209 35.34 36.82 -0.28
CA TYR A 209 34.36 36.40 0.72
C TYR A 209 33.56 37.57 1.29
N THR A 210 34.23 38.64 1.74
CA THR A 210 33.58 39.83 2.30
C THR A 210 32.55 40.43 1.34
N ARG A 211 32.91 40.56 0.06
CA ARG A 211 32.01 41.11 -0.97
C ARG A 211 30.81 40.20 -1.23
N MET A 212 31.02 38.88 -1.31
CA MET A 212 29.93 37.91 -1.51
C MET A 212 28.98 37.90 -0.30
N HIS A 213 29.54 38.00 0.91
CA HIS A 213 28.79 38.06 2.16
C HIS A 213 27.97 39.35 2.28
N GLU A 214 28.53 40.51 1.93
CA GLU A 214 27.82 41.80 1.88
C GLU A 214 26.66 41.77 0.88
N LEU A 215 26.87 41.17 -0.30
CA LEU A 215 25.81 40.97 -1.28
C LEU A 215 24.72 40.05 -0.73
N ALA A 216 25.07 38.90 -0.14
CA ALA A 216 24.11 37.97 0.43
C ALA A 216 23.30 38.64 1.56
N ARG A 217 23.95 39.49 2.36
CA ARG A 217 23.32 40.29 3.40
C ARG A 217 22.32 41.30 2.84
N THR A 218 22.69 42.01 1.76
CA THR A 218 21.78 42.98 1.12
C THR A 218 20.57 42.28 0.53
N VAL A 219 20.76 41.16 -0.18
CA VAL A 219 19.65 40.36 -0.71
C VAL A 219 18.74 39.85 0.41
N PHE A 220 19.32 39.36 1.51
CA PHE A 220 18.56 38.95 2.70
C PHE A 220 17.73 40.12 3.28
N ASP A 221 18.35 41.28 3.49
CA ASP A 221 17.69 42.44 4.11
C ASP A 221 16.56 42.98 3.21
N ASP A 222 16.69 42.88 1.88
CA ASP A 222 15.63 43.23 0.93
C ASP A 222 14.48 42.21 0.94
N ALA A 223 14.77 40.92 0.81
CA ALA A 223 13.76 39.86 0.82
C ALA A 223 12.98 39.79 2.14
N SER A 224 13.65 40.11 3.27
CA SER A 224 13.03 40.15 4.60
C SER A 224 11.95 41.22 4.76
N ARG A 225 11.83 42.19 3.83
CA ARG A 225 10.75 43.20 3.84
C ARG A 225 9.47 42.72 3.19
N GLU A 226 9.54 41.65 2.40
CA GLU A 226 8.44 41.13 1.58
C GLU A 226 8.18 39.64 1.79
N VAL A 227 8.30 39.17 3.04
CA VAL A 227 8.18 37.75 3.41
C VAL A 227 6.90 37.10 2.87
N ASN A 228 5.79 37.84 2.90
CA ASN A 228 4.47 37.35 2.44
C ASN A 228 4.42 36.99 0.94
N ASN A 229 5.40 37.43 0.13
CA ASN A 229 5.49 37.15 -1.31
C ASN A 229 6.41 35.95 -1.62
N LEU A 230 7.05 35.36 -0.61
CA LEU A 230 8.06 34.33 -0.79
C LEU A 230 7.48 32.91 -0.84
N GLY A 231 8.08 32.08 -1.68
CA GLY A 231 7.79 30.64 -1.72
C GLY A 231 8.42 29.89 -0.55
N PHE A 232 8.06 28.61 -0.39
CA PHE A 232 8.58 27.75 0.68
C PHE A 232 10.12 27.72 0.75
N TYR A 233 10.78 27.53 -0.40
CA TYR A 233 12.26 27.44 -0.48
C TYR A 233 12.96 28.76 -0.14
N ASP A 234 12.33 29.89 -0.46
CA ASP A 234 12.83 31.22 -0.13
C ASP A 234 12.75 31.46 1.39
N LEU A 235 11.64 31.08 2.01
CA LEU A 235 11.45 31.14 3.46
C LEU A 235 12.48 30.27 4.20
N HIS A 236 12.74 29.06 3.70
CA HIS A 236 13.81 28.19 4.22
C HIS A 236 15.18 28.86 4.13
N THR A 237 15.49 29.48 2.99
CA THR A 237 16.76 30.19 2.77
C THR A 237 16.93 31.33 3.77
N LEU A 238 15.88 32.14 4.01
CA LEU A 238 15.91 33.19 5.03
C LEU A 238 16.12 32.62 6.43
N ALA A 239 15.42 31.54 6.79
CA ALA A 239 15.55 30.89 8.09
C ALA A 239 16.99 30.39 8.33
N ARG A 240 17.58 29.73 7.34
CA ARG A 240 18.97 29.26 7.38
C ARG A 240 19.94 30.44 7.51
N PHE A 241 19.77 31.50 6.72
CA PHE A 241 20.62 32.69 6.79
C PHE A 241 20.55 33.35 8.17
N MET A 242 19.35 33.51 8.74
CA MET A 242 19.18 34.03 10.11
C MET A 242 19.93 33.21 11.14
N LYS A 243 19.87 31.87 11.04
CA LYS A 243 20.57 30.97 11.96
C LYS A 243 22.08 31.08 11.84
N GLU A 244 22.62 30.97 10.63
CA GLU A 244 24.07 30.96 10.41
C GLU A 244 24.72 32.33 10.68
N GLU A 245 24.00 33.43 10.43
CA GLU A 245 24.46 34.80 10.73
C GLU A 245 24.08 35.30 12.13
N ASN A 246 23.45 34.45 12.95
CA ASN A 246 23.00 34.79 14.30
C ASN A 246 22.14 36.08 14.36
N ILE A 247 21.23 36.24 13.39
CA ILE A 247 20.35 37.42 13.27
C ILE A 247 19.22 37.33 14.29
N LYS A 248 19.17 38.30 15.21
CA LYS A 248 18.13 38.41 16.24
C LYS A 248 17.02 39.36 15.80
N ASN A 249 16.12 38.89 14.94
CA ASN A 249 14.92 39.64 14.53
C ASN A 249 13.65 38.82 14.84
N GLU A 250 13.01 39.13 15.98
CA GLU A 250 11.85 38.39 16.48
C GLU A 250 10.58 38.59 15.66
N THR A 251 10.43 39.74 14.99
CA THR A 251 9.28 40.00 14.12
C THR A 251 9.38 39.13 12.87
N LEU A 252 10.51 39.20 12.17
CA LEU A 252 10.78 38.39 10.98
C LEU A 252 10.72 36.89 11.29
N ARG A 253 11.27 36.46 12.43
CA ARG A 253 11.21 35.07 12.90
C ARG A 253 9.76 34.56 12.99
N ARG A 254 8.86 35.35 13.59
CA ARG A 254 7.44 34.97 13.73
C ARG A 254 6.71 34.96 12.39
N GLU A 255 7.03 35.90 11.50
CA GLU A 255 6.47 35.96 10.15
C GLU A 255 6.85 34.72 9.33
N ILE A 256 8.14 34.36 9.29
CA ILE A 256 8.60 33.16 8.56
C ILE A 256 7.97 31.89 9.13
N LEU A 257 7.90 31.74 10.46
CA LEU A 257 7.24 30.59 11.09
C LEU A 257 5.75 30.51 10.74
N ALA A 258 5.05 31.65 10.74
CA ALA A 258 3.65 31.71 10.34
C ALA A 258 3.46 31.31 8.87
N ASP A 259 4.35 31.74 7.98
CA ASP A 259 4.26 31.40 6.57
C ASP A 259 4.59 29.93 6.28
N ILE A 260 5.65 29.37 6.90
CA ILE A 260 5.97 27.93 6.81
C ILE A 260 4.77 27.09 7.28
N SER A 261 4.02 27.54 8.30
CA SER A 261 2.86 26.78 8.79
C SER A 261 1.73 26.63 7.77
N LYS A 262 1.62 27.53 6.78
CA LYS A 262 0.63 27.44 5.69
C LYS A 262 0.88 26.27 4.74
N TYR A 263 2.12 25.78 4.70
CA TYR A 263 2.56 24.65 3.88
C TYR A 263 2.33 23.28 4.56
N LYS A 264 1.85 23.28 5.81
CA LYS A 264 1.58 22.05 6.55
C LYS A 264 0.28 21.40 6.10
N CYS A 265 0.33 20.11 5.79
CA CYS A 265 -0.82 19.30 5.42
C CYS A 265 -1.53 18.74 6.67
N SER A 266 -2.76 18.28 6.50
CA SER A 266 -3.60 17.76 7.60
C SER A 266 -3.08 16.46 8.23
N ASP A 267 -2.20 15.73 7.54
CA ASP A 267 -1.54 14.53 8.05
C ASP A 267 -0.25 14.83 8.85
N GLY A 268 0.15 16.11 8.95
CA GLY A 268 1.34 16.56 9.66
C GLY A 268 2.59 16.70 8.78
N SER A 269 2.53 16.27 7.52
CA SER A 269 3.59 16.50 6.53
C SER A 269 3.59 17.96 6.03
N TYR A 270 4.61 18.33 5.25
CA TYR A 270 4.68 19.63 4.56
C TYR A 270 4.79 19.44 3.04
N SER A 271 4.20 20.36 2.29
CA SER A 271 4.29 20.46 0.82
C SER A 271 4.88 21.81 0.44
N ASP A 272 5.51 21.92 -0.72
CA ASP A 272 5.97 23.20 -1.28
C ASP A 272 4.83 24.03 -1.89
N THR A 273 3.59 23.51 -1.86
CA THR A 273 2.39 24.16 -2.34
C THR A 273 1.39 24.38 -1.20
N ASN A 274 1.00 25.65 -0.98
CA ASN A 274 -0.01 25.99 0.02
C ASN A 274 -1.36 25.31 -0.27
N GLY A 275 -1.97 24.69 0.74
CA GLY A 275 -3.25 23.99 0.61
C GLY A 275 -3.18 22.58 0.01
N ALA A 276 -1.98 22.04 -0.20
CA ALA A 276 -1.82 20.66 -0.64
C ALA A 276 -2.46 19.66 0.35
N LYS A 277 -3.07 18.61 -0.19
CA LYS A 277 -3.74 17.55 0.60
C LYS A 277 -2.76 16.55 1.22
N ARG A 278 -1.51 16.56 0.76
CA ARG A 278 -0.44 15.65 1.14
C ARG A 278 0.90 16.33 0.88
N GLY A 279 1.84 16.13 1.80
CA GLY A 279 3.22 16.57 1.68
C GLY A 279 4.19 15.42 1.40
N TYR A 280 5.46 15.78 1.33
CA TYR A 280 6.55 14.88 0.96
C TYR A 280 7.61 14.85 2.06
N ILE A 281 8.34 13.75 2.14
CA ILE A 281 9.31 13.53 3.22
C ILE A 281 10.47 14.54 3.18
N ASP A 282 10.88 14.97 1.99
CA ASP A 282 11.90 15.97 1.74
C ASP A 282 11.45 17.38 2.11
N THR A 283 10.27 17.81 1.67
CA THR A 283 9.71 19.09 2.08
C THR A 283 9.46 19.12 3.58
N THR A 284 9.00 18.01 4.16
CA THR A 284 8.84 17.86 5.61
C THR A 284 10.18 18.00 6.33
N HIS A 285 11.26 17.40 5.81
CA HIS A 285 12.60 17.58 6.34
C HIS A 285 13.01 19.05 6.34
N TRP A 286 12.90 19.74 5.20
CA TRP A 286 13.28 21.15 5.10
C TRP A 286 12.41 22.05 5.98
N ALA A 287 11.11 21.77 6.10
CA ALA A 287 10.23 22.55 6.97
C ALA A 287 10.64 22.41 8.43
N VAL A 288 10.91 21.19 8.90
CA VAL A 288 11.41 20.92 10.25
C VAL A 288 12.73 21.62 10.47
N GLU A 289 13.66 21.55 9.52
CA GLU A 289 14.95 22.22 9.59
C GLU A 289 14.81 23.74 9.73
N ALA A 290 13.99 24.39 8.91
CA ALA A 290 13.72 25.82 8.99
C ALA A 290 13.07 26.22 10.32
N ILE A 291 12.11 25.43 10.81
CA ILE A 291 11.48 25.65 12.13
C ILE A 291 12.54 25.56 13.23
N THR A 292 13.41 24.55 13.19
CA THR A 292 14.50 24.37 14.14
C THR A 292 15.52 25.52 14.08
N TYR A 293 15.87 26.01 12.89
CA TYR A 293 16.72 27.19 12.70
C TYR A 293 16.16 28.43 13.40
N LEU A 294 14.84 28.62 13.34
CA LEU A 294 14.12 29.73 13.96
C LEU A 294 13.75 29.49 15.43
N GLY A 295 14.18 28.37 16.03
CA GLY A 295 13.84 27.99 17.40
C GLY A 295 12.33 27.83 17.62
N GLY A 296 11.59 27.43 16.59
CA GLY A 296 10.17 27.08 16.67
C GLY A 296 9.94 25.65 17.14
N GLU A 297 8.68 25.32 17.39
CA GLU A 297 8.26 23.98 17.82
C GLU A 297 7.62 23.19 16.67
N VAL A 298 8.02 21.93 16.53
CA VAL A 298 7.43 20.99 15.57
C VAL A 298 6.33 20.19 16.25
N GLY A 299 5.17 20.11 15.62
CA GLY A 299 4.00 19.42 16.16
C GLY A 299 4.16 17.90 16.27
N THR A 300 3.46 17.29 17.22
CA THR A 300 3.46 15.82 17.43
C THR A 300 2.83 15.05 16.27
N ASP A 301 1.99 15.71 15.48
CA ASP A 301 1.43 15.21 14.22
C ASP A 301 2.51 15.01 13.15
N THR A 302 3.46 15.93 13.00
CA THR A 302 4.62 15.77 12.10
C THR A 302 5.50 14.60 12.54
N VAL A 303 5.71 14.42 13.85
CA VAL A 303 6.40 13.22 14.37
C VAL A 303 5.62 11.96 14.01
N ARG A 304 4.29 11.94 14.20
CA ARG A 304 3.44 10.80 13.84
C ARG A 304 3.52 10.47 12.35
N TYR A 305 3.54 11.50 11.49
CA TYR A 305 3.75 11.33 10.06
C TYR A 305 5.07 10.62 9.76
N LEU A 306 6.19 11.11 10.32
CA LEU A 306 7.52 10.49 10.14
C LEU A 306 7.52 9.02 10.62
N ARG A 307 6.93 8.73 11.78
CA ARG A 307 6.79 7.36 12.29
C ARG A 307 5.94 6.47 11.39
N SER A 308 4.97 7.04 10.67
CA SER A 308 4.14 6.30 9.73
C SER A 308 4.89 5.86 8.48
N LEU A 309 6.01 6.52 8.16
CA LEU A 309 6.89 6.19 7.04
C LEU A 309 8.06 5.26 7.41
N GLU A 310 8.26 4.94 8.70
CA GLU A 310 9.30 3.99 9.09
C GLU A 310 8.97 2.59 8.57
N SER A 311 9.89 2.04 7.78
CA SER A 311 9.75 0.70 7.20
C SER A 311 10.02 -0.37 8.25
N PRO A 312 9.24 -1.46 8.29
CA PRO A 312 9.57 -2.61 9.12
C PRO A 312 10.82 -3.37 8.65
N LEU A 313 11.34 -3.05 7.46
CA LEU A 313 12.57 -3.59 6.89
C LEU A 313 13.81 -2.73 7.22
N GLY A 314 13.63 -1.63 7.96
CA GLY A 314 14.67 -0.63 8.19
C GLY A 314 14.57 0.53 7.20
N GLY A 315 15.05 1.71 7.58
CA GLY A 315 14.91 2.93 6.77
C GLY A 315 13.47 3.47 6.71
N PHE A 316 13.21 4.30 5.71
CA PHE A 316 11.91 4.96 5.49
C PHE A 316 11.38 4.66 4.09
N ILE A 317 10.07 4.50 4.00
CA ILE A 317 9.36 4.30 2.74
C ILE A 317 9.12 5.63 2.03
N GLU A 318 9.04 5.56 0.72
CA GLU A 318 8.63 6.67 -0.14
C GLU A 318 7.23 6.39 -0.67
N ILE A 319 6.30 7.31 -0.43
CA ILE A 319 4.97 7.18 -1.00
C ILE A 319 4.91 7.94 -2.32
N PRO A 320 4.44 7.31 -3.41
CA PRO A 320 4.36 7.96 -4.72
C PRO A 320 3.59 9.28 -4.70
N TYR A 321 4.04 10.21 -5.55
CA TYR A 321 3.39 11.49 -5.80
C TYR A 321 1.96 11.35 -6.31
N SER A 322 1.69 10.32 -7.11
CA SER A 322 0.38 10.03 -7.70
C SER A 322 0.06 8.55 -7.59
N ILE A 323 -1.17 8.25 -7.16
CA ILE A 323 -1.77 6.92 -7.21
C ILE A 323 -2.95 7.03 -8.17
N ILE A 324 -3.00 6.18 -9.20
CA ILE A 324 -4.07 6.19 -10.20
C ILE A 324 -5.08 5.11 -9.80
N PRO A 325 -6.18 5.47 -9.12
CA PRO A 325 -7.10 4.48 -8.57
C PRO A 325 -7.78 3.66 -9.67
N ASN A 326 -8.09 2.40 -9.33
CA ASN A 326 -8.90 1.48 -10.13
C ASN A 326 -10.14 1.05 -9.32
N PRO A 327 -11.34 0.99 -9.93
CA PRO A 327 -12.57 0.65 -9.19
C PRO A 327 -12.54 -0.76 -8.60
N LEU A 328 -11.96 -1.73 -9.31
CA LEU A 328 -11.90 -3.12 -8.85
C LEU A 328 -10.99 -3.27 -7.63
N ASP A 329 -9.78 -2.71 -7.70
CA ASP A 329 -8.83 -2.74 -6.58
C ASP A 329 -9.35 -1.94 -5.38
N THR A 330 -10.03 -0.83 -5.64
CA THR A 330 -10.75 -0.06 -4.61
C THR A 330 -11.83 -0.92 -3.94
N ALA A 331 -12.66 -1.59 -4.72
CA ALA A 331 -13.72 -2.43 -4.21
C ALA A 331 -13.19 -3.60 -3.36
N PHE A 332 -12.13 -4.27 -3.81
CA PHE A 332 -11.50 -5.35 -3.04
C PHE A 332 -10.76 -4.85 -1.79
N SER A 333 -10.22 -3.63 -1.80
CA SER A 333 -9.65 -2.99 -0.61
C SER A 333 -10.73 -2.74 0.44
N VAL A 334 -11.87 -2.18 0.05
CA VAL A 334 -13.04 -1.98 0.93
C VAL A 334 -13.56 -3.31 1.49
N MET A 335 -13.74 -4.31 0.63
CA MET A 335 -14.20 -5.64 1.08
C MET A 335 -13.20 -6.33 2.01
N THR A 336 -11.89 -6.14 1.78
CA THR A 336 -10.84 -6.63 2.66
C THR A 336 -10.92 -5.97 4.04
N LEU A 337 -11.04 -4.64 4.10
CA LEU A 337 -11.22 -3.91 5.37
C LEU A 337 -12.49 -4.36 6.10
N GLY A 338 -13.59 -4.59 5.36
CA GLY A 338 -14.82 -5.16 5.91
C GLY A 338 -14.63 -6.55 6.53
N LEU A 339 -13.90 -7.46 5.87
CA LEU A 339 -13.58 -8.78 6.42
C LEU A 339 -12.64 -8.72 7.63
N LEU A 340 -11.82 -7.68 7.74
CA LEU A 340 -10.96 -7.41 8.88
C LEU A 340 -11.66 -6.61 10.00
N ASN A 341 -12.96 -6.33 9.88
CA ASN A 341 -13.73 -5.49 10.81
C ASN A 341 -13.05 -4.13 11.07
N SER A 342 -12.45 -3.54 10.04
CA SER A 342 -11.73 -2.27 10.10
C SER A 342 -12.49 -1.16 9.40
N THR A 343 -12.29 0.09 9.83
CA THR A 343 -12.90 1.27 9.21
C THR A 343 -12.26 1.56 7.85
N VAL A 344 -13.05 2.07 6.91
CA VAL A 344 -12.54 2.51 5.61
C VAL A 344 -12.01 3.94 5.72
N PRO A 345 -10.73 4.21 5.43
CA PRO A 345 -10.20 5.56 5.46
C PRO A 345 -10.86 6.41 4.36
N ARG A 346 -11.14 7.68 4.68
CA ARG A 346 -11.78 8.65 3.76
C ARG A 346 -13.09 8.11 3.14
N GLU A 347 -13.89 7.37 3.93
CA GLU A 347 -15.07 6.61 3.50
C GLU A 347 -15.96 7.33 2.47
N GLU A 348 -16.33 8.59 2.72
CA GLU A 348 -17.20 9.36 1.82
C GLU A 348 -16.60 9.56 0.43
N LYS A 349 -15.28 9.78 0.32
CA LYS A 349 -14.62 9.91 -0.99
C LYS A 349 -14.59 8.58 -1.74
N VAL A 350 -14.30 7.48 -1.03
CA VAL A 350 -14.34 6.13 -1.59
C VAL A 350 -15.73 5.81 -2.13
N LYS A 351 -16.76 6.19 -1.37
CA LYS A 351 -18.18 6.03 -1.71
C LYS A 351 -18.53 6.82 -2.97
N ASP A 352 -18.17 8.10 -3.04
CA ASP A 352 -18.40 8.95 -4.20
C ASP A 352 -17.68 8.41 -5.46
N TYR A 353 -16.41 8.00 -5.32
CA TYR A 353 -15.63 7.41 -6.41
C TYR A 353 -16.29 6.14 -6.94
N LEU A 354 -16.58 5.15 -6.08
CA LEU A 354 -17.20 3.89 -6.50
C LEU A 354 -18.62 4.08 -7.07
N LEU A 355 -19.40 5.06 -6.60
CA LEU A 355 -20.71 5.37 -7.18
C LEU A 355 -20.60 5.93 -8.60
N SER A 356 -19.56 6.74 -8.86
CA SER A 356 -19.24 7.24 -10.19
C SER A 356 -18.84 6.09 -11.12
N GLU A 357 -17.89 5.25 -10.71
CA GLU A 357 -17.38 4.15 -11.53
C GLU A 357 -18.45 3.08 -11.81
N LEU A 358 -19.27 2.72 -10.81
CA LEU A 358 -20.39 1.80 -10.97
C LEU A 358 -21.44 2.33 -11.97
N SER A 359 -21.44 3.64 -12.21
CA SER A 359 -22.31 4.23 -13.20
C SER A 359 -21.83 4.01 -14.64
N ASP A 360 -20.60 3.58 -14.87
CA ASP A 360 -20.09 3.36 -16.23
C ASP A 360 -19.68 1.90 -16.50
N GLU A 361 -19.74 1.03 -15.48
CA GLU A 361 -19.37 -0.38 -15.61
C GLU A 361 -20.49 -1.26 -16.19
N ASP A 362 -20.14 -2.12 -17.16
CA ASP A 362 -21.05 -3.02 -17.88
C ASP A 362 -20.78 -4.51 -17.60
N LYS A 363 -19.64 -4.84 -17.01
CA LYS A 363 -19.24 -6.22 -16.74
C LYS A 363 -19.82 -6.72 -15.41
N PRO A 364 -20.68 -7.76 -15.41
CA PRO A 364 -21.35 -8.22 -14.19
C PRO A 364 -20.41 -8.60 -13.04
N SER A 365 -19.22 -9.15 -13.32
CA SER A 365 -18.25 -9.46 -12.26
C SER A 365 -17.61 -8.22 -11.61
N ALA A 366 -17.42 -7.14 -12.35
CA ALA A 366 -16.91 -5.86 -11.82
C ALA A 366 -18.00 -5.10 -11.09
N ILE A 367 -19.20 -4.98 -11.69
CA ILE A 367 -20.43 -4.50 -11.04
C ILE A 367 -20.60 -5.18 -9.68
N TRP A 368 -20.42 -6.51 -9.63
CA TRP A 368 -20.53 -7.27 -8.39
C TRP A 368 -19.56 -6.79 -7.31
N ALA A 369 -18.29 -6.61 -7.65
CA ALA A 369 -17.28 -6.17 -6.69
C ALA A 369 -17.62 -4.76 -6.16
N GLU A 370 -17.93 -3.84 -7.06
CA GLU A 370 -18.20 -2.43 -6.75
C GLU A 370 -19.46 -2.24 -5.90
N TYR A 371 -20.59 -2.87 -6.27
CA TYR A 371 -21.80 -2.74 -5.44
C TYR A 371 -21.61 -3.41 -4.07
N ARG A 372 -20.86 -4.53 -3.98
CA ARG A 372 -20.58 -5.19 -2.70
C ARG A 372 -19.73 -4.31 -1.80
N ALA A 373 -18.73 -3.63 -2.36
CA ALA A 373 -17.96 -2.62 -1.65
C ALA A 373 -18.85 -1.47 -1.15
N LEU A 374 -19.73 -0.92 -2.01
CA LEU A 374 -20.67 0.12 -1.61
C LEU A 374 -21.65 -0.33 -0.52
N ARG A 375 -22.06 -1.61 -0.50
CA ARG A 375 -22.85 -2.18 0.61
C ARG A 375 -22.05 -2.21 1.92
N VAL A 376 -20.75 -2.51 1.88
CA VAL A 376 -19.87 -2.44 3.05
C VAL A 376 -19.77 -1.00 3.57
N LEU A 377 -19.76 -0.01 2.66
CA LEU A 377 -19.79 1.43 2.98
C LEU A 377 -21.19 1.94 3.39
N GLY A 378 -22.16 1.04 3.61
CA GLY A 378 -23.49 1.39 4.10
C GLY A 378 -24.43 2.01 3.07
N VAL A 379 -24.13 1.94 1.76
CA VAL A 379 -25.05 2.44 0.73
C VAL A 379 -26.30 1.54 0.65
N PRO A 380 -27.52 2.11 0.73
CA PRO A 380 -28.74 1.32 0.70
C PRO A 380 -28.94 0.53 -0.60
N ASN A 381 -29.41 -0.71 -0.48
CA ASN A 381 -29.68 -1.58 -1.63
C ASN A 381 -30.63 -0.95 -2.66
N GLU A 382 -31.62 -0.15 -2.23
CA GLU A 382 -32.55 0.52 -3.16
C GLU A 382 -31.85 1.55 -4.07
N ASN A 383 -30.82 2.23 -3.56
CA ASN A 383 -30.03 3.17 -4.37
C ASN A 383 -29.15 2.39 -5.35
N LEU A 384 -28.46 1.35 -4.86
CA LEU A 384 -27.63 0.49 -5.70
C LEU A 384 -28.45 -0.20 -6.78
N LYS A 385 -29.66 -0.66 -6.46
CA LYS A 385 -30.58 -1.29 -7.41
C LYS A 385 -30.93 -0.37 -8.59
N LYS A 386 -31.19 0.92 -8.34
CA LYS A 386 -31.49 1.90 -9.40
C LYS A 386 -30.33 2.05 -10.39
N ILE A 387 -29.10 1.98 -9.88
CA ILE A 387 -27.88 2.04 -10.68
C ILE A 387 -27.68 0.69 -11.40
N VAL A 388 -27.56 -0.42 -10.66
CA VAL A 388 -27.17 -1.72 -11.21
C VAL A 388 -28.20 -2.31 -12.19
N LYS A 389 -29.51 -2.10 -11.96
CA LYS A 389 -30.57 -2.76 -12.74
C LYS A 389 -30.48 -2.51 -14.26
N PRO A 390 -30.42 -1.26 -14.76
CA PRO A 390 -30.27 -1.01 -16.20
C PRO A 390 -29.08 -1.72 -16.84
N ARG A 391 -27.94 -1.78 -16.14
CA ARG A 391 -26.70 -2.40 -16.65
C ARG A 391 -26.83 -3.91 -16.78
N LEU A 392 -27.37 -4.58 -15.77
CA LEU A 392 -27.64 -6.02 -15.84
C LEU A 392 -28.72 -6.35 -16.89
N GLN A 393 -29.73 -5.49 -17.05
CA GLN A 393 -30.74 -5.65 -18.10
C GLN A 393 -30.14 -5.50 -19.51
N ASN A 394 -29.22 -4.56 -19.69
CA ASN A 394 -28.47 -4.41 -20.94
C ASN A 394 -27.62 -5.65 -21.23
N PHE A 395 -26.92 -6.18 -20.23
CA PHE A 395 -26.16 -7.44 -20.37
C PHE A 395 -27.07 -8.61 -20.75
N ILE A 396 -28.23 -8.78 -20.09
CA ILE A 396 -29.22 -9.83 -20.41
C ILE A 396 -29.68 -9.73 -21.87
N THR A 397 -30.00 -8.52 -22.32
CA THR A 397 -30.51 -8.26 -23.68
C THR A 397 -29.47 -8.60 -24.75
N ASN A 398 -28.20 -8.34 -24.47
CA ASN A 398 -27.10 -8.55 -25.41
C ASN A 398 -26.37 -9.88 -25.24
N LEU A 399 -26.79 -10.73 -24.28
CA LEU A 399 -26.09 -11.98 -23.97
C LEU A 399 -26.23 -12.97 -25.12
N ASN A 400 -25.11 -13.29 -25.77
CA ASN A 400 -25.00 -14.42 -26.69
C ASN A 400 -24.38 -15.63 -25.97
N LEU A 401 -25.22 -16.59 -25.54
CA LEU A 401 -24.74 -17.80 -24.85
C LEU A 401 -23.77 -18.64 -25.69
N SER A 402 -23.90 -18.63 -27.02
CA SER A 402 -22.97 -19.36 -27.91
C SER A 402 -21.54 -18.82 -27.84
N ALA A 403 -21.33 -17.58 -27.37
CA ALA A 403 -19.99 -17.04 -27.15
C ALA A 403 -19.24 -17.78 -26.03
N VAL A 404 -19.92 -18.52 -25.14
CA VAL A 404 -19.30 -19.36 -24.10
C VAL A 404 -18.35 -20.40 -24.69
N TYR A 405 -18.64 -20.92 -25.90
CA TYR A 405 -17.75 -21.87 -26.59
C TYR A 405 -16.38 -21.28 -26.97
N HIS A 406 -16.28 -19.96 -27.04
CA HIS A 406 -15.06 -19.23 -27.40
C HIS A 406 -14.45 -18.51 -26.19
N ASN A 407 -15.28 -18.18 -25.19
CA ASN A 407 -14.88 -17.50 -23.95
C ASN A 407 -15.69 -18.05 -22.77
N HIS A 408 -15.17 -19.06 -22.08
CA HIS A 408 -15.85 -19.70 -20.95
C HIS A 408 -16.06 -18.76 -19.75
N TYR A 409 -15.29 -17.67 -19.64
CA TYR A 409 -15.47 -16.68 -18.57
C TYR A 409 -16.81 -15.93 -18.65
N LEU A 410 -17.54 -16.01 -19.78
CA LEU A 410 -18.89 -15.47 -19.85
C LEU A 410 -19.84 -16.15 -18.84
N LEU A 411 -19.60 -17.43 -18.50
CA LEU A 411 -20.34 -18.11 -17.42
C LEU A 411 -20.07 -17.48 -16.05
N LYS A 412 -18.85 -16.97 -15.80
CA LYS A 412 -18.54 -16.22 -14.58
C LYS A 412 -19.40 -14.97 -14.47
N ASP A 413 -19.54 -14.23 -15.58
CA ASP A 413 -20.35 -13.02 -15.63
C ASP A 413 -21.85 -13.33 -15.49
N VAL A 414 -22.35 -14.43 -16.10
CA VAL A 414 -23.72 -14.92 -15.87
C VAL A 414 -23.95 -15.26 -14.38
N TYR A 415 -23.00 -15.95 -13.74
CA TYR A 415 -23.08 -16.24 -12.30
C TYR A 415 -23.18 -14.95 -11.46
N TYR A 416 -22.30 -13.97 -11.69
CA TYR A 416 -22.32 -12.72 -10.94
C TYR A 416 -23.56 -11.87 -11.22
N LEU A 417 -24.09 -11.91 -12.44
CA LEU A 417 -25.38 -11.30 -12.76
C LEU A 417 -26.51 -11.88 -11.91
N LEU A 418 -26.58 -13.21 -11.80
CA LEU A 418 -27.61 -13.91 -11.02
C LEU A 418 -27.50 -13.58 -9.53
N VAL A 419 -26.29 -13.67 -8.97
CA VAL A 419 -26.03 -13.35 -7.55
C VAL A 419 -26.42 -11.91 -7.25
N THR A 420 -25.98 -10.96 -8.08
CA THR A 420 -26.25 -9.54 -7.90
C THR A 420 -27.74 -9.25 -8.00
N SER A 421 -28.42 -9.84 -8.99
CA SER A 421 -29.85 -9.66 -9.18
C SER A 421 -30.64 -10.19 -8.00
N ARG A 422 -30.30 -11.38 -7.49
CA ARG A 422 -30.92 -11.94 -6.28
C ARG A 422 -30.73 -11.04 -5.06
N GLU A 423 -29.50 -10.56 -4.82
CA GLU A 423 -29.19 -9.74 -3.64
C GLU A 423 -29.86 -8.35 -3.66
N LEU A 424 -30.11 -7.79 -4.85
CA LEU A 424 -30.79 -6.51 -5.03
C LEU A 424 -32.30 -6.67 -5.32
N GLY A 425 -32.82 -7.90 -5.37
CA GLY A 425 -34.21 -8.17 -5.75
C GLY A 425 -34.57 -7.66 -7.14
N ILE A 426 -33.65 -7.78 -8.10
CA ILE A 426 -33.88 -7.50 -9.52
C ILE A 426 -34.50 -8.75 -10.14
N GLU A 427 -35.71 -8.60 -10.65
CA GLU A 427 -36.41 -9.67 -11.35
C GLU A 427 -35.77 -9.92 -12.72
N ILE A 428 -35.51 -11.19 -13.00
CA ILE A 428 -35.04 -11.70 -14.29
C ILE A 428 -36.17 -12.56 -14.86
N ASP A 429 -36.43 -12.38 -16.15
CA ASP A 429 -37.44 -13.13 -16.88
C ASP A 429 -37.23 -14.65 -16.79
N GLU A 430 -38.31 -15.40 -16.54
CA GLU A 430 -38.25 -16.85 -16.37
C GLU A 430 -37.86 -17.58 -17.66
N SER A 431 -38.28 -17.10 -18.84
CA SER A 431 -37.90 -17.73 -20.12
C SER A 431 -36.40 -17.60 -20.38
N TRP A 432 -35.79 -16.48 -19.96
CA TRP A 432 -34.34 -16.33 -20.00
C TRP A 432 -33.65 -17.29 -19.04
N LYS A 433 -34.16 -17.46 -17.82
CA LYS A 433 -33.62 -18.43 -16.84
C LYS A 433 -33.70 -19.86 -17.34
N GLU A 434 -34.81 -20.26 -17.97
CA GLU A 434 -34.98 -21.57 -18.59
C GLU A 434 -33.99 -21.79 -19.74
N THR A 435 -33.76 -20.76 -20.56
CA THR A 435 -32.78 -20.79 -21.66
C THR A 435 -31.36 -20.99 -21.12
N VAL A 436 -30.96 -20.23 -20.10
CA VAL A 436 -29.64 -20.38 -19.47
C VAL A 436 -29.50 -21.74 -18.79
N THR A 437 -30.54 -22.21 -18.09
CA THR A 437 -30.55 -23.54 -17.45
C THR A 437 -30.31 -24.64 -18.47
N SER A 438 -31.07 -24.62 -19.58
CA SER A 438 -30.97 -25.60 -20.65
C SER A 438 -29.59 -25.59 -21.29
N PHE A 439 -29.06 -24.39 -21.57
CA PHE A 439 -27.71 -24.23 -22.11
C PHE A 439 -26.64 -24.79 -21.18
N VAL A 440 -26.67 -24.46 -19.89
CA VAL A 440 -25.68 -24.93 -18.91
C VAL A 440 -25.76 -26.44 -18.71
N LEU A 441 -26.95 -27.04 -18.69
CA LEU A 441 -27.12 -28.48 -18.60
C LEU A 441 -26.60 -29.21 -19.85
N ASP A 442 -26.70 -28.62 -21.05
CA ASP A 442 -26.14 -29.20 -22.27
C ASP A 442 -24.61 -29.26 -22.25
N LEU A 443 -23.94 -28.43 -21.45
CA LEU A 443 -22.49 -28.49 -21.27
C LEU A 443 -22.03 -29.67 -20.40
N ARG A 444 -22.94 -30.41 -19.76
CA ARG A 444 -22.60 -31.51 -18.84
C ARG A 444 -21.99 -32.70 -19.59
N ASP A 445 -20.99 -33.29 -18.97
CA ASP A 445 -20.27 -34.47 -19.46
C ASP A 445 -20.59 -35.72 -18.62
N ASP A 446 -20.37 -36.91 -19.19
CA ASP A 446 -20.64 -38.21 -18.53
C ASP A 446 -19.76 -38.48 -17.29
N ASP A 447 -18.59 -37.84 -17.23
CA ASP A 447 -17.62 -37.91 -16.13
C ASP A 447 -17.99 -37.03 -14.92
N GLY A 448 -19.09 -36.27 -15.02
CA GLY A 448 -19.55 -35.32 -14.01
C GLY A 448 -18.94 -33.92 -14.15
N GLY A 449 -18.00 -33.72 -15.08
CA GLY A 449 -17.54 -32.39 -15.46
C GLY A 449 -18.55 -31.67 -16.36
N PHE A 450 -18.23 -30.43 -16.69
CA PHE A 450 -18.88 -29.65 -17.74
C PHE A 450 -17.80 -29.11 -18.69
N GLY A 451 -18.20 -28.88 -19.95
CA GLY A 451 -17.42 -28.11 -20.90
C GLY A 451 -16.46 -28.91 -21.76
N SER A 452 -16.56 -30.25 -21.85
CA SER A 452 -15.75 -31.00 -22.83
C SER A 452 -16.00 -30.55 -24.29
N LYS A 453 -17.21 -30.04 -24.56
CA LYS A 453 -17.60 -29.38 -25.82
C LYS A 453 -16.90 -28.04 -26.06
N ILE A 454 -16.38 -27.39 -25.00
CA ILE A 454 -15.67 -26.10 -25.06
C ILE A 454 -14.16 -26.35 -25.15
N SER A 455 -13.62 -27.17 -24.25
CA SER A 455 -12.18 -27.43 -24.17
C SER A 455 -11.88 -28.77 -23.50
N LYS A 456 -10.78 -29.39 -23.92
CA LYS A 456 -10.21 -30.57 -23.23
C LYS A 456 -9.18 -30.18 -22.16
N ILE A 457 -8.84 -28.90 -22.03
CA ILE A 457 -7.87 -28.43 -21.04
C ILE A 457 -8.46 -28.57 -19.64
N LYS A 458 -7.77 -29.29 -18.76
CA LYS A 458 -8.23 -29.66 -17.40
C LYS A 458 -8.71 -28.46 -16.59
N ILE A 459 -7.92 -27.38 -16.53
CA ILE A 459 -8.27 -26.17 -15.76
C ILE A 459 -9.50 -25.45 -16.32
N VAL A 460 -9.64 -25.37 -17.65
CA VAL A 460 -10.81 -24.75 -18.30
C VAL A 460 -12.07 -25.57 -18.01
N ARG A 461 -12.00 -26.90 -18.12
CA ARG A 461 -13.13 -27.78 -17.76
C ARG A 461 -13.51 -27.64 -16.28
N LEU A 462 -12.54 -27.52 -15.38
CA LEU A 462 -12.82 -27.26 -13.97
C LEU A 462 -13.56 -25.93 -13.79
N GLU A 463 -13.07 -24.83 -14.35
CA GLU A 463 -13.73 -23.52 -14.24
C GLU A 463 -15.15 -23.55 -14.82
N THR A 464 -15.35 -24.13 -16.01
CA THR A 464 -16.68 -24.33 -16.59
C THR A 464 -17.58 -25.12 -15.65
N THR A 465 -17.09 -26.24 -15.09
CA THR A 465 -17.84 -27.06 -14.12
C THR A 465 -18.26 -26.24 -12.92
N LEU A 466 -17.34 -25.46 -12.35
CA LEU A 466 -17.62 -24.62 -11.18
C LEU A 466 -18.68 -23.57 -11.49
N TYR A 467 -18.53 -22.80 -12.59
CA TYR A 467 -19.52 -21.80 -12.97
C TYR A 467 -20.88 -22.41 -13.28
N SER A 468 -20.93 -23.55 -13.97
CA SER A 468 -22.17 -24.27 -14.25
C SER A 468 -22.91 -24.67 -12.97
N VAL A 469 -22.21 -25.26 -11.99
CA VAL A 469 -22.82 -25.64 -10.70
C VAL A 469 -23.34 -24.41 -9.95
N LEU A 470 -22.57 -23.32 -9.95
CA LEU A 470 -22.95 -22.07 -9.30
C LEU A 470 -24.20 -21.45 -9.97
N ILE A 471 -24.22 -21.36 -11.30
CA ILE A 471 -25.37 -20.85 -12.07
C ILE A 471 -26.62 -21.68 -11.80
N LEU A 472 -26.54 -23.02 -11.89
CA LEU A 472 -27.70 -23.89 -11.68
C LEU A 472 -28.28 -23.74 -10.27
N ASN A 473 -27.44 -23.59 -9.26
CA ASN A 473 -27.91 -23.35 -7.89
C ASN A 473 -28.52 -21.95 -7.71
N GLU A 474 -27.94 -20.91 -8.31
CA GLU A 474 -28.50 -19.55 -8.28
C GLU A 474 -29.84 -19.44 -9.04
N LEU A 475 -30.05 -20.27 -10.05
CA LEU A 475 -31.31 -20.41 -10.78
C LEU A 475 -32.36 -21.24 -10.02
N GLY A 476 -32.03 -21.77 -8.84
CA GLY A 476 -32.95 -22.57 -8.02
C GLY A 476 -33.12 -24.02 -8.47
N TYR A 477 -32.28 -24.52 -9.40
CA TYR A 477 -32.33 -25.91 -9.87
C TYR A 477 -31.93 -26.92 -8.77
N GLY A 478 -31.27 -26.47 -7.70
CA GLY A 478 -30.86 -27.32 -6.58
C GLY A 478 -29.87 -28.43 -6.99
N TYR A 479 -28.98 -28.12 -7.93
CA TYR A 479 -28.07 -29.11 -8.53
C TYR A 479 -27.20 -29.81 -7.49
N ARG A 480 -27.31 -31.14 -7.41
CA ARG A 480 -26.51 -32.02 -6.54
C ARG A 480 -26.17 -33.30 -7.28
N ASP A 481 -24.89 -33.53 -7.54
CA ASP A 481 -24.44 -34.72 -8.26
C ASP A 481 -23.11 -35.25 -7.71
N GLY A 482 -23.09 -36.53 -7.34
CA GLY A 482 -21.92 -37.17 -6.74
C GLY A 482 -20.76 -37.38 -7.71
N LYS A 483 -21.00 -37.48 -9.03
CA LYS A 483 -19.92 -37.54 -10.01
C LYS A 483 -19.29 -36.16 -10.15
N THR A 484 -20.08 -35.09 -10.17
CA THR A 484 -19.58 -33.71 -10.21
C THR A 484 -18.74 -33.37 -8.98
N VAL A 485 -19.16 -33.81 -7.79
CA VAL A 485 -18.33 -33.69 -6.57
C VAL A 485 -16.98 -34.38 -6.75
N LYS A 486 -16.99 -35.65 -7.20
CA LYS A 486 -15.74 -36.41 -7.46
C LYS A 486 -14.89 -35.74 -8.53
N PHE A 487 -15.51 -35.20 -9.58
CA PHE A 487 -14.81 -34.46 -10.62
C PHE A 487 -14.09 -33.25 -10.02
N ILE A 488 -14.79 -32.39 -9.27
CA ILE A 488 -14.18 -31.22 -8.61
C ILE A 488 -13.02 -31.66 -7.70
N GLU A 489 -13.22 -32.61 -6.79
CA GLU A 489 -12.19 -33.06 -5.86
C GLU A 489 -10.96 -33.68 -6.56
N SER A 490 -11.16 -34.47 -7.62
CA SER A 490 -10.06 -35.05 -8.42
C SER A 490 -9.26 -34.03 -9.24
N ASN A 491 -9.76 -32.80 -9.35
CA ASN A 491 -9.13 -31.71 -10.10
C ASN A 491 -8.27 -30.78 -9.22
N ARG A 492 -8.02 -31.13 -7.94
CA ARG A 492 -7.05 -30.43 -7.10
C ARG A 492 -5.65 -30.42 -7.72
N ASN A 493 -4.88 -29.38 -7.38
CA ASN A 493 -3.46 -29.23 -7.69
C ASN A 493 -2.72 -28.93 -6.37
N GLY A 494 -2.19 -29.97 -5.75
CA GLY A 494 -1.72 -29.91 -4.36
C GLY A 494 -2.89 -29.74 -3.39
N ALA A 495 -2.73 -28.87 -2.40
CA ALA A 495 -3.77 -28.60 -1.40
C ALA A 495 -4.95 -27.76 -1.95
N LEU A 496 -4.73 -26.98 -2.99
CA LEU A 496 -5.69 -26.02 -3.56
C LEU A 496 -6.26 -26.52 -4.89
N TRP A 497 -7.28 -25.84 -5.41
CA TRP A 497 -7.70 -25.99 -6.81
C TRP A 497 -6.99 -24.95 -7.66
N TRP A 498 -5.72 -25.21 -8.01
CA TRP A 498 -4.87 -24.39 -8.90
C TRP A 498 -4.50 -22.98 -8.41
N SER A 499 -5.48 -22.17 -7.98
CA SER A 499 -5.31 -20.79 -7.58
C SER A 499 -6.32 -20.39 -6.49
N LEU A 500 -6.14 -19.22 -5.86
CA LEU A 500 -7.10 -18.71 -4.87
C LEU A 500 -8.50 -18.49 -5.47
N PRO A 501 -8.68 -17.86 -6.65
CA PRO A 501 -10.01 -17.71 -7.25
C PRO A 501 -10.73 -19.04 -7.48
N ILE A 502 -10.05 -20.03 -8.08
CA ILE A 502 -10.64 -21.33 -8.42
C ILE A 502 -10.94 -22.11 -7.13
N THR A 503 -10.07 -22.05 -6.13
CA THR A 503 -10.32 -22.63 -4.79
C THR A 503 -11.59 -22.05 -4.18
N ARG A 504 -11.76 -20.73 -4.22
CA ARG A 504 -12.98 -20.07 -3.73
C ARG A 504 -14.23 -20.58 -4.45
N TYR A 505 -14.21 -20.66 -5.78
CA TYR A 505 -15.36 -21.17 -6.54
C TYR A 505 -15.64 -22.65 -6.27
N ALA A 506 -14.61 -23.48 -6.10
CA ALA A 506 -14.76 -24.89 -5.72
C ALA A 506 -15.45 -25.04 -4.37
N LEU A 507 -15.04 -24.27 -3.36
CA LEU A 507 -15.67 -24.27 -2.05
C LEU A 507 -17.12 -23.79 -2.10
N LEU A 508 -17.41 -22.73 -2.86
CA LEU A 508 -18.79 -22.27 -3.06
C LEU A 508 -19.66 -23.36 -3.71
N ALA A 509 -19.18 -23.99 -4.79
CA ALA A 509 -19.90 -25.05 -5.48
C ALA A 509 -20.16 -26.27 -4.57
N LEU A 510 -19.13 -26.75 -3.86
CA LEU A 510 -19.25 -27.88 -2.94
C LEU A 510 -20.21 -27.58 -1.79
N ASN A 511 -20.14 -26.37 -1.20
CA ASN A 511 -21.03 -25.94 -0.14
C ASN A 511 -22.50 -25.85 -0.61
N LEU A 512 -22.75 -25.32 -1.81
CA LEU A 512 -24.12 -25.25 -2.39
C LEU A 512 -24.68 -26.65 -2.70
N MET A 513 -23.83 -27.59 -3.12
CA MET A 513 -24.20 -28.99 -3.29
C MET A 513 -24.42 -29.74 -1.95
N GLY A 514 -24.18 -29.09 -0.81
CA GLY A 514 -24.31 -29.69 0.52
C GLY A 514 -23.22 -30.71 0.85
N THR A 515 -22.04 -30.59 0.22
CA THR A 515 -20.93 -31.52 0.38
C THR A 515 -19.96 -31.04 1.45
N LYS A 516 -19.46 -31.97 2.28
CA LYS A 516 -18.37 -31.68 3.22
C LYS A 516 -17.05 -31.55 2.45
N VAL A 517 -16.39 -30.41 2.59
CA VAL A 517 -15.06 -30.17 2.02
C VAL A 517 -14.02 -31.06 2.72
N GLU A 518 -13.32 -31.87 1.94
CA GLU A 518 -12.18 -32.68 2.41
C GLU A 518 -10.90 -31.84 2.46
N GLY A 519 -9.94 -32.23 3.30
CA GLY A 519 -8.62 -31.60 3.38
C GLY A 519 -8.61 -30.11 3.74
N LYS A 520 -9.43 -29.71 4.73
CA LYS A 520 -9.55 -28.30 5.14
C LYS A 520 -8.24 -27.76 5.71
N GLU A 521 -7.57 -28.56 6.53
CA GLU A 521 -6.32 -28.22 7.21
C GLU A 521 -5.18 -28.02 6.19
N GLU A 522 -5.16 -28.78 5.11
CA GLU A 522 -4.20 -28.63 4.01
C GLU A 522 -4.42 -27.31 3.25
N ILE A 523 -5.67 -26.93 3.01
CA ILE A 523 -6.00 -25.63 2.40
C ILE A 523 -5.51 -24.50 3.30
N VAL A 524 -5.78 -24.58 4.62
CA VAL A 524 -5.33 -23.57 5.60
C VAL A 524 -3.81 -23.45 5.61
N LYS A 525 -3.07 -24.56 5.67
CA LYS A 525 -1.60 -24.57 5.57
C LYS A 525 -1.10 -23.96 4.26
N ALA A 526 -1.82 -24.15 3.15
CA ALA A 526 -1.49 -23.55 1.87
C ALA A 526 -1.74 -22.03 1.83
N LEU A 527 -2.74 -21.54 2.57
CA LEU A 527 -2.96 -20.10 2.79
C LEU A 527 -1.90 -19.51 3.71
N GLU A 528 -1.53 -20.17 4.79
CA GLU A 528 -0.46 -19.72 5.69
C GLU A 528 0.86 -19.50 4.95
N ARG A 529 1.21 -20.38 4.01
CA ARG A 529 2.39 -20.21 3.14
C ARG A 529 2.31 -18.99 2.21
N ARG A 530 1.13 -18.43 1.99
CA ARG A 530 0.88 -17.23 1.16
C ARG A 530 0.74 -15.96 2.00
N LYS A 531 0.77 -16.09 3.32
CA LYS A 531 0.63 -14.96 4.25
C LYS A 531 1.94 -14.18 4.28
N CYS A 532 1.90 -12.91 3.88
CA CYS A 532 3.06 -12.03 3.95
C CYS A 532 3.26 -11.54 5.40
N PRO A 533 4.50 -11.32 5.87
CA PRO A 533 4.77 -11.01 7.29
C PRO A 533 4.23 -9.64 7.73
N TYR A 534 4.13 -8.67 6.81
CA TYR A 534 3.67 -7.30 7.06
C TYR A 534 2.28 -7.04 6.47
N GLY A 535 1.34 -7.96 6.68
CA GLY A 535 0.00 -7.87 6.14
C GLY A 535 -0.11 -8.37 4.69
N PHE A 536 -1.34 -8.62 4.24
CA PHE A 536 -1.75 -9.21 2.95
C PHE A 536 -1.37 -10.67 2.69
N PHE A 537 -2.14 -11.31 1.82
CA PHE A 537 -1.83 -12.58 1.19
C PHE A 537 -1.37 -12.37 -0.25
N SER A 538 -0.52 -13.27 -0.74
CA SER A 538 -0.10 -13.35 -2.15
C SER A 538 -0.76 -14.53 -2.89
N TYR A 539 -0.80 -14.46 -4.22
CA TYR A 539 -1.33 -15.56 -5.04
C TYR A 539 -0.47 -16.84 -5.00
N ALA A 540 0.85 -16.67 -4.94
CA ALA A 540 1.84 -17.74 -4.79
C ALA A 540 2.39 -17.78 -3.36
N PRO A 541 3.01 -18.90 -2.92
CA PRO A 541 3.73 -18.92 -1.65
C PRO A 541 4.66 -17.71 -1.52
N TYR A 542 4.69 -17.15 -0.32
CA TYR A 542 5.45 -15.96 0.00
C TYR A 542 6.95 -16.19 -0.22
N GLU A 543 7.58 -15.30 -0.97
CA GLU A 543 9.02 -15.29 -1.26
C GLU A 543 9.69 -13.96 -0.89
N ASN A 544 8.94 -12.85 -0.87
CA ASN A 544 9.50 -11.52 -0.61
C ASN A 544 8.51 -10.64 0.18
N PRO A 545 8.95 -9.89 1.22
CA PRO A 545 8.09 -9.02 2.04
C PRO A 545 7.17 -8.11 1.24
N LYS A 546 7.59 -7.62 0.06
CA LYS A 546 6.82 -6.68 -0.78
C LYS A 546 5.58 -7.28 -1.44
N GLN A 547 5.48 -8.59 -1.48
CA GLN A 547 4.36 -9.28 -2.10
C GLN A 547 3.06 -9.05 -1.33
N GLY A 548 1.97 -9.40 -1.98
CA GLY A 548 0.61 -9.32 -1.46
C GLY A 548 -0.17 -8.19 -2.11
N ASP A 549 -1.48 -8.39 -2.18
CA ASP A 549 -2.41 -7.45 -2.79
C ASP A 549 -3.80 -7.58 -2.14
N PRO A 550 -4.67 -6.55 -2.27
CA PRO A 550 -6.00 -6.58 -1.67
C PRO A 550 -6.89 -7.72 -2.18
N ILE A 551 -6.77 -8.11 -3.45
CA ILE A 551 -7.63 -9.14 -4.05
C ILE A 551 -7.26 -10.52 -3.52
N ALA A 552 -5.98 -10.90 -3.55
CA ALA A 552 -5.49 -12.15 -2.98
C ALA A 552 -5.83 -12.24 -1.48
N THR A 553 -5.75 -11.12 -0.78
CA THR A 553 -6.14 -11.01 0.63
C THR A 553 -7.62 -11.28 0.82
N PHE A 554 -8.50 -10.58 0.11
CA PHE A 554 -9.94 -10.85 0.13
C PHE A 554 -10.24 -12.33 -0.16
N LEU A 555 -9.62 -12.91 -1.20
CA LEU A 555 -9.85 -14.30 -1.58
C LEU A 555 -9.42 -15.27 -0.46
N ALA A 556 -8.26 -15.06 0.15
CA ALA A 556 -7.79 -15.90 1.24
C ALA A 556 -8.69 -15.80 2.48
N LEU A 557 -9.10 -14.58 2.86
CA LEU A 557 -10.03 -14.33 3.96
C LEU A 557 -11.40 -14.97 3.71
N ASP A 558 -11.93 -14.86 2.48
CA ASP A 558 -13.21 -15.46 2.12
C ASP A 558 -13.13 -17.00 2.06
N ILE A 559 -12.00 -17.57 1.62
CA ILE A 559 -11.75 -19.01 1.69
C ILE A 559 -11.76 -19.49 3.15
N LEU A 560 -11.07 -18.81 4.06
CA LEU A 560 -11.08 -19.14 5.49
C LEU A 560 -12.52 -19.13 6.04
N ARG A 561 -13.29 -18.10 5.71
CA ARG A 561 -14.71 -17.97 6.07
C ARG A 561 -15.55 -19.15 5.54
N LEU A 562 -15.36 -19.52 4.26
CA LEU A 562 -16.07 -20.65 3.63
C LEU A 562 -15.70 -22.01 4.24
N LEU A 563 -14.52 -22.13 4.84
CA LEU A 563 -14.09 -23.33 5.57
C LEU A 563 -14.63 -23.40 7.01
N GLY A 564 -15.15 -22.28 7.53
CA GLY A 564 -15.71 -22.15 8.87
C GLY A 564 -14.78 -21.48 9.89
N TYR A 565 -13.70 -20.85 9.44
CA TYR A 565 -12.81 -20.03 10.27
C TYR A 565 -13.38 -18.61 10.36
N SER A 566 -13.64 -18.14 11.58
CA SER A 566 -14.18 -16.79 11.86
C SER A 566 -13.19 -15.94 12.62
#